data_AF-A0A8J7MQ73-F1
#
_entry.id   AF-A0A8J7MQ73-F1
#
_cell.length_a   1.000
_cell.length_b   1.000
_cell.length_c   1.000
_cell.angle_alpha   90.00
_cell.angle_beta   90.00
_cell.angle_gamma   90.00
#
_symmetry.space_group_name_H-M   'P 1'
#
loop_
_entity.id
_entity.type
_entity.pdbx_description
1 polymer ?
#
loop_
_entity_poly.entity_id
_entity_poly.type
_entity_poly.pdbx_seq_one_letter_code
_entity_poly.pdbx_strand_id
1 'polypeptide(L)'
;METAFLITAFATLFVVIDPPGLVPLFIALTRGMGPERRRAMASRACLIASFLLTIFGLAGESILGFVGISMPAFRIAGGILLFLTALDMLFERRTQRREGQQAEPDHDPSVFPLATPLIAGPGAIASMILLVGQAGNGWAGAFAIIGLMLAMMVVTFLFLLASPPMERLLGRTGTIVITRLLGMLLAALSVQFVIDGVKGTGLV
;
A
#
# COMPACT_ATOMS: atom_id res chain seq x y z
N MET A 1 -17.99 1.27 -14.56
CA MET A 1 -16.74 0.60 -14.15
C MET A 1 -17.03 -0.88 -14.03
N GLU A 2 -16.22 -1.72 -14.66
CA GLU A 2 -16.38 -3.18 -14.53
C GLU A 2 -16.03 -3.60 -13.09
N THR A 3 -16.91 -4.38 -12.46
CA THR A 3 -16.70 -4.91 -11.10
C THR A 3 -15.36 -5.66 -10.97
N ALA A 4 -14.92 -6.32 -12.06
CA ALA A 4 -13.64 -7.00 -12.14
C ALA A 4 -12.45 -6.06 -11.87
N PHE A 5 -12.47 -4.85 -12.42
CA PHE A 5 -11.41 -3.87 -12.19
C PHE A 5 -11.35 -3.43 -10.72
N LEU A 6 -12.49 -3.19 -10.08
CA LEU A 6 -12.54 -2.80 -8.66
C LEU A 6 -12.03 -3.93 -7.75
N ILE A 7 -12.30 -5.19 -8.09
CA ILE A 7 -11.78 -6.35 -7.36
C ILE A 7 -10.25 -6.41 -7.50
N THR A 8 -9.71 -6.26 -8.71
CA THR A 8 -8.26 -6.24 -8.93
C THR A 8 -7.60 -5.05 -8.24
N ALA A 9 -8.23 -3.87 -8.27
CA ALA A 9 -7.76 -2.69 -7.57
C ALA A 9 -7.72 -2.90 -6.05
N PHE A 10 -8.77 -3.51 -5.48
CA PHE A 10 -8.82 -3.85 -4.06
C PHE A 10 -7.73 -4.83 -3.69
N ALA A 11 -7.59 -5.92 -4.46
CA ALA A 11 -6.55 -6.92 -4.25
C ALA A 11 -5.15 -6.28 -4.31
N THR A 12 -4.91 -5.41 -5.29
CA THR A 12 -3.65 -4.66 -5.42
C THR A 12 -3.39 -3.82 -4.16
N LEU A 13 -4.35 -3.01 -3.73
CA LEU A 13 -4.20 -2.16 -2.54
C LEU A 13 -4.00 -2.99 -1.26
N PHE A 14 -4.79 -4.05 -1.07
CA PHE A 14 -4.70 -4.94 0.08
C PHE A 14 -3.31 -5.59 0.17
N VAL A 15 -2.82 -6.10 -0.95
CA VAL A 15 -1.52 -6.74 -1.05
C VAL A 15 -0.37 -5.75 -0.86
N VAL A 16 -0.46 -4.56 -1.47
CA VAL A 16 0.61 -3.57 -1.42
C VAL A 16 0.70 -2.93 -0.05
N ILE A 17 -0.41 -2.55 0.57
CA ILE A 17 -0.44 -1.99 1.92
C ILE A 17 -0.03 -3.04 2.96
N ASP A 18 -0.46 -4.29 2.75
CA ASP A 18 -0.15 -5.45 3.60
C ASP A 18 -0.53 -5.20 5.08
N PRO A 19 -1.84 -5.02 5.38
CA PRO A 19 -2.30 -4.85 6.77
C PRO A 19 -1.84 -5.93 7.74
N PRO A 20 -1.86 -7.23 7.38
CA PRO A 20 -1.36 -8.29 8.26
C PRO A 20 0.11 -8.07 8.61
N GLY A 21 0.96 -7.74 7.63
CA GLY A 21 2.38 -7.50 7.89
C GLY A 21 2.69 -6.23 8.70
N LEU A 22 1.73 -5.30 8.84
CA LEU A 22 1.86 -4.12 9.71
C LEU A 22 1.56 -4.42 11.18
N VAL A 23 0.85 -5.50 11.50
CA VAL A 23 0.47 -5.91 12.86
C VAL A 23 1.68 -6.06 13.80
N PRO A 24 2.71 -6.89 13.51
CA PRO A 24 3.82 -7.12 14.45
C PRO A 24 4.63 -5.84 14.71
N LEU A 25 4.76 -5.02 13.68
CA LEU A 25 5.44 -3.72 13.76
C LEU A 25 4.67 -2.72 14.61
N PHE A 26 3.35 -2.63 14.41
CA PHE A 26 2.52 -1.76 15.22
C PHE A 26 2.55 -2.15 16.70
N ILE A 27 2.63 -3.45 16.99
CA ILE A 27 2.80 -3.94 18.36
C ILE A 27 4.14 -3.50 18.93
N ALA A 28 5.23 -3.61 18.16
CA ALA A 28 6.55 -3.11 18.56
C ALA A 28 6.55 -1.60 18.86
N LEU A 29 5.94 -0.79 17.97
CA LEU A 29 5.87 0.67 18.12
C LEU A 29 4.95 1.13 19.26
N THR A 30 3.99 0.30 19.66
CA THR A 30 3.00 0.65 20.69
C THR A 30 3.22 -0.03 22.03
N ARG A 31 4.38 -0.69 22.21
CA ARG A 31 4.76 -1.30 23.50
C ARG A 31 4.77 -0.24 24.60
N GLY A 32 4.12 -0.54 25.72
CA GLY A 32 4.02 0.37 26.86
C GLY A 32 3.02 1.53 26.68
N MET A 33 2.32 1.63 25.55
CA MET A 33 1.29 2.64 25.35
C MET A 33 -0.08 2.18 25.88
N GLY A 34 -0.84 3.11 26.44
CA GLY A 34 -2.24 2.87 26.81
C GLY A 34 -3.15 2.67 25.57
N PRO A 35 -4.33 2.02 25.73
CA PRO A 35 -5.23 1.71 24.62
C PRO A 35 -5.67 2.94 23.81
N GLU A 36 -5.91 4.07 24.48
CA GLU A 36 -6.33 5.33 23.83
C GLU A 36 -5.24 5.91 22.93
N ARG A 37 -4.02 6.03 23.44
CA ARG A 37 -2.87 6.52 22.66
C ARG A 37 -2.58 5.62 21.47
N ARG A 38 -2.73 4.31 21.65
CA ARG A 38 -2.56 3.34 20.60
C ARG A 38 -3.61 3.49 19.49
N ARG A 39 -4.88 3.67 19.85
CA ARG A 39 -5.95 3.96 18.88
C ARG A 39 -5.74 5.29 18.15
N ALA A 40 -5.33 6.32 18.89
CA ALA A 40 -4.97 7.62 18.31
C ALA A 40 -3.79 7.52 17.34
N MET A 41 -2.81 6.68 17.66
CA MET A 41 -1.66 6.46 16.78
C MET A 41 -2.08 5.81 15.45
N ALA A 42 -2.89 4.74 15.52
CA ALA A 42 -3.42 4.06 14.35
C ALA A 42 -4.30 4.98 13.49
N SER A 43 -5.19 5.77 14.12
CA SER A 43 -6.07 6.67 13.38
C SER A 43 -5.28 7.78 12.69
N ARG A 44 -4.33 8.41 13.38
CA ARG A 44 -3.46 9.43 12.78
C ARG A 44 -2.67 8.86 11.60
N ALA A 45 -2.07 7.69 11.76
CA ALA A 45 -1.29 7.08 10.70
C ALA A 45 -2.13 6.77 9.45
N CYS A 46 -3.32 6.17 9.63
CA CYS A 46 -4.26 5.93 8.54
C CYS A 46 -4.74 7.23 7.88
N LEU A 47 -5.01 8.30 8.65
CA LEU A 47 -5.43 9.59 8.11
C LEU A 47 -4.33 10.25 7.28
N ILE A 48 -3.09 10.28 7.78
CA ILE A 48 -1.94 10.83 7.06
C ILE A 48 -1.69 10.03 5.78
N ALA A 49 -1.70 8.70 5.86
CA ALA A 49 -1.52 7.86 4.69
C ALA A 49 -2.66 8.04 3.66
N SER A 50 -3.91 8.13 4.11
CA SER A 50 -5.06 8.40 3.24
C SER A 50 -4.89 9.72 2.50
N PHE A 51 -4.46 10.76 3.22
CA PHE A 51 -4.22 12.09 2.65
C PHE A 51 -3.13 12.06 1.58
N LEU A 52 -1.97 11.46 1.89
CA LEU A 52 -0.87 11.32 0.94
C LEU A 52 -1.27 10.52 -0.30
N LEU A 53 -1.88 9.34 -0.11
CA LEU A 53 -2.33 8.49 -1.21
C LEU A 53 -3.40 9.16 -2.08
N THR A 54 -4.28 9.98 -1.47
CA THR A 54 -5.27 10.77 -2.21
C THR A 54 -4.59 11.85 -3.05
N ILE A 55 -3.65 12.60 -2.48
CA ILE A 55 -2.92 13.65 -3.21
C ILE A 55 -2.17 13.04 -4.39
N PHE A 56 -1.37 11.99 -4.15
CA PHE A 56 -0.62 11.37 -5.23
C PHE A 56 -1.53 10.69 -6.25
N GLY A 57 -2.61 10.06 -5.81
CA GLY A 57 -3.59 9.46 -6.73
C GLY A 57 -4.22 10.48 -7.67
N LEU A 58 -4.60 11.66 -7.16
CA LEU A 58 -5.23 12.73 -7.96
C LEU A 58 -4.22 13.54 -8.79
N ALA A 59 -3.07 13.88 -8.21
CA ALA A 59 -2.07 14.71 -8.86
C ALA A 59 -1.12 13.93 -9.77
N GLY A 60 -1.04 12.60 -9.60
CA GLY A 60 -0.03 11.76 -10.24
C GLY A 60 0.01 11.87 -11.75
N GLU A 61 -1.14 11.78 -12.42
CA GLU A 61 -1.21 11.91 -13.89
C GLU A 61 -0.75 13.29 -14.37
N SER A 62 -1.15 14.36 -13.67
CA SER A 62 -0.73 15.73 -14.00
C SER A 62 0.76 15.95 -13.79
N ILE A 63 1.32 15.42 -12.70
CA ILE A 63 2.76 15.46 -12.39
C ILE A 63 3.55 14.69 -13.47
N LEU A 64 3.09 13.50 -13.83
CA LEU A 64 3.71 12.68 -14.87
C LEU A 64 3.70 13.40 -16.23
N GLY A 65 2.56 13.99 -16.60
CA GLY A 65 2.42 14.78 -17.83
C GLY A 65 3.35 16.00 -17.85
N PHE A 66 3.48 16.71 -16.73
CA PHE A 66 4.39 17.86 -16.60
C PHE A 66 5.86 17.47 -16.80
N VAL A 67 6.28 16.30 -16.31
CA VAL A 67 7.64 15.77 -16.47
C VAL A 67 7.85 15.14 -17.87
N GLY A 68 6.78 14.95 -18.65
CA GLY A 68 6.84 14.31 -19.97
C GLY A 68 6.85 12.77 -19.91
N ILE A 69 6.41 12.18 -18.81
CA ILE A 69 6.32 10.72 -18.64
C ILE A 69 4.94 10.24 -19.10
N SER A 70 4.92 9.35 -20.09
CA SER A 70 3.67 8.76 -20.57
C SER A 70 3.09 7.75 -19.58
N MET A 71 1.76 7.61 -19.56
CA MET A 71 1.09 6.63 -18.70
C MET A 71 1.55 5.18 -18.98
N PRO A 72 1.78 4.74 -20.23
CA PRO A 72 2.38 3.43 -20.51
C PRO A 72 3.78 3.26 -19.89
N ALA A 73 4.66 4.27 -20.00
CA ALA A 73 6.00 4.22 -19.40
C ALA A 73 5.91 4.12 -17.87
N PHE A 74 5.03 4.89 -17.25
CA PHE A 74 4.80 4.83 -15.81
C PHE A 74 4.21 3.49 -15.36
N ARG A 75 3.31 2.89 -16.15
CA ARG A 75 2.79 1.52 -15.90
C ARG A 75 3.91 0.48 -15.87
N ILE A 76 4.85 0.54 -16.79
CA ILE A 76 6.01 -0.35 -16.80
C ILE A 76 6.87 -0.11 -15.55
N ALA A 77 7.25 1.14 -15.27
CA ALA A 77 8.10 1.47 -14.12
C ALA A 77 7.45 1.12 -12.78
N GLY A 78 6.16 1.46 -12.61
CA GLY A 78 5.39 1.14 -11.41
C GLY A 78 5.16 -0.37 -11.26
N GLY A 79 4.91 -1.08 -12.36
CA GLY A 79 4.90 -2.55 -12.38
C GLY A 79 6.22 -3.13 -11.90
N ILE A 80 7.37 -2.64 -12.38
CA ILE A 80 8.69 -3.08 -11.90
C ILE A 80 8.87 -2.78 -10.40
N LEU A 81 8.48 -1.60 -9.92
CA LEU A 81 8.59 -1.25 -8.50
C LEU A 81 7.73 -2.17 -7.61
N LEU A 82 6.53 -2.52 -8.06
CA LEU A 82 5.66 -3.47 -7.38
C LEU A 82 6.22 -4.89 -7.40
N PHE A 83 6.85 -5.29 -8.50
CA PHE A 83 7.55 -6.57 -8.59
C PHE A 83 8.73 -6.64 -7.60
N LEU A 84 9.52 -5.57 -7.48
CA LEU A 84 10.58 -5.48 -6.48
C LEU A 84 10.01 -5.55 -5.05
N THR A 85 8.89 -4.88 -4.80
CA THR A 85 8.18 -4.95 -3.51
C THR A 85 7.70 -6.37 -3.22
N ALA A 86 7.20 -7.08 -4.24
CA ALA A 86 6.78 -8.47 -4.16
C ALA A 86 7.95 -9.41 -3.81
N LEU A 87 9.11 -9.21 -4.43
CA LEU A 87 10.33 -9.95 -4.11
C LEU A 87 10.78 -9.70 -2.67
N ASP A 88 10.73 -8.46 -2.19
CA ASP A 88 11.05 -8.14 -0.79
C ASP A 88 10.10 -8.84 0.20
N MET A 89 8.83 -9.03 -0.16
CA MET A 89 7.87 -9.81 0.63
C MET A 89 8.19 -11.30 0.59
N LEU A 90 8.50 -11.85 -0.60
CA LEU A 90 8.83 -13.26 -0.80
C LEU A 90 10.10 -13.67 -0.04
N PHE A 91 11.11 -12.81 -0.03
CA PHE A 91 12.37 -13.04 0.67
C PHE A 91 12.40 -12.51 2.10
N GLU A 92 11.25 -12.08 2.66
CA GLU A 92 11.10 -11.58 4.04
C GLU A 92 11.92 -10.32 4.37
N ARG A 93 12.58 -9.72 3.36
CA ARG A 93 13.36 -8.48 3.48
C ARG A 93 12.48 -7.31 3.92
N ARG A 94 11.22 -7.30 3.49
CA ARG A 94 10.23 -6.28 3.89
C ARG A 94 10.03 -6.30 5.40
N THR A 95 9.76 -7.47 5.98
CA THR A 95 9.54 -7.61 7.43
C THR A 95 10.76 -7.15 8.22
N GLN A 96 11.96 -7.57 7.82
CA GLN A 96 13.22 -7.15 8.46
C GLN A 96 13.44 -5.65 8.39
N ARG A 97 13.23 -5.03 7.22
CA ARG A 97 13.38 -3.58 7.02
C ARG A 97 12.39 -2.79 7.88
N ARG A 98 11.15 -3.29 7.99
CA ARG A 98 10.11 -2.68 8.82
C ARG A 98 10.46 -2.75 10.31
N GLU A 99 10.92 -3.90 10.80
CA GLU A 99 11.34 -4.08 12.20
C GLU A 99 12.58 -3.25 12.57
N GLY A 100 13.48 -2.98 11.61
CA GLY A 100 14.65 -2.12 11.80
C GLY A 100 14.32 -0.62 11.89
N GLN A 101 13.12 -0.20 11.53
CA GLN A 101 12.67 1.21 11.65
C GLN A 101 12.18 1.46 13.07
N GLN A 102 13.08 1.92 13.93
CA GLN A 102 12.74 2.35 15.29
C GLN A 102 12.17 3.77 15.26
N ALA A 103 11.25 4.06 16.18
CA ALA A 103 10.82 5.43 16.42
C ALA A 103 12.01 6.22 16.99
N GLU A 104 12.46 7.24 16.28
CA GLU A 104 13.36 8.22 16.88
C GLU A 104 12.61 8.99 17.97
N PRO A 105 13.28 9.33 19.08
CA PRO A 105 12.62 9.96 20.24
C PRO A 105 11.95 11.31 19.94
N ASP A 106 12.31 11.97 18.82
CA ASP A 106 11.83 13.30 18.45
C ASP A 106 10.76 13.30 17.32
N HIS A 107 10.39 12.13 16.78
CA HIS A 107 9.44 12.02 15.67
C HIS A 107 8.14 11.31 16.11
N ASP A 108 6.98 11.87 15.73
CA ASP A 108 5.68 11.22 15.99
C ASP A 108 5.61 9.87 15.24
N PRO A 109 5.53 8.72 15.95
CA PRO A 109 5.52 7.39 15.33
C PRO A 109 4.36 7.18 14.35
N SER A 110 3.26 7.93 14.50
CA SER A 110 2.15 7.95 13.55
C SER A 110 2.55 8.49 12.18
N VAL A 111 3.41 9.50 12.14
CA VAL A 111 3.90 10.11 10.90
C VAL A 111 5.01 9.26 10.32
N PHE A 112 6.05 9.00 11.13
CA PHE A 112 7.19 8.19 10.74
C PHE A 112 7.51 7.16 11.83
N PRO A 113 7.62 5.86 11.51
CA PRO A 113 7.57 5.28 10.17
C PRO A 113 6.15 4.89 9.69
N LEU A 114 5.12 4.98 10.54
CA LEU A 114 3.85 4.26 10.32
C LEU A 114 3.04 4.77 9.12
N ALA A 115 2.71 6.06 9.04
CA ALA A 115 2.09 6.60 7.83
C ALA A 115 3.06 6.57 6.65
N THR A 116 4.28 7.05 6.87
CA THR A 116 5.37 7.08 5.89
C THR A 116 6.64 6.49 6.49
N PRO A 117 7.29 5.49 5.85
CA PRO A 117 7.00 4.91 4.54
C PRO A 117 6.15 3.62 4.58
N LEU A 118 5.62 3.22 5.74
CA LEU A 118 5.09 1.86 5.91
C LEU A 118 3.74 1.61 5.24
N ILE A 119 2.80 2.55 5.38
CA ILE A 119 1.49 2.51 4.71
C ILE A 119 1.56 3.22 3.36
N ALA A 120 1.91 4.51 3.34
CA ALA A 120 2.05 5.32 2.13
C ALA A 120 3.49 5.24 1.57
N GLY A 121 3.97 4.02 1.35
CA GLY A 121 5.28 3.77 0.75
C GLY A 121 5.31 4.00 -0.76
N PRO A 122 6.50 3.96 -1.39
CA PRO A 122 6.66 4.16 -2.83
C PRO A 122 5.79 3.21 -3.69
N GLY A 123 5.66 1.94 -3.28
CA GLY A 123 4.78 0.97 -3.95
C GLY A 123 3.30 1.36 -3.86
N ALA A 124 2.82 1.79 -2.68
CA ALA A 124 1.43 2.20 -2.49
C ALA A 124 1.11 3.47 -3.30
N ILE A 125 2.05 4.43 -3.33
CA ILE A 125 1.95 5.64 -4.15
C ILE A 125 1.88 5.29 -5.64
N ALA A 126 2.80 4.44 -6.12
CA ALA A 126 2.78 3.99 -7.52
C ALA A 126 1.47 3.28 -7.86
N SER A 127 1.01 2.35 -7.02
CA SER A 127 -0.29 1.68 -7.21
C SER A 127 -1.44 2.66 -7.28
N MET A 128 -1.49 3.68 -6.42
CA MET A 128 -2.57 4.67 -6.47
C MET A 128 -2.59 5.45 -7.78
N ILE A 129 -1.43 5.91 -8.25
CA ILE A 129 -1.32 6.62 -9.52
C ILE A 129 -1.74 5.71 -10.69
N LEU A 130 -1.28 4.46 -10.69
CA LEU A 130 -1.62 3.48 -11.72
C LEU A 130 -3.11 3.15 -11.75
N LEU A 131 -3.71 2.89 -10.58
CA LEU A 131 -5.12 2.52 -10.47
C LEU A 131 -6.03 3.70 -10.83
N VAL A 132 -5.73 4.92 -10.40
CA VAL A 132 -6.51 6.11 -10.79
C VAL A 132 -6.42 6.34 -12.30
N GLY A 133 -5.22 6.28 -12.89
CA GLY A 133 -5.06 6.44 -14.34
C GLY A 133 -5.55 5.25 -15.18
N GLN A 134 -5.81 4.08 -14.58
CA GLN A 134 -6.48 2.95 -15.22
C GLN A 134 -8.00 3.02 -15.13
N ALA A 135 -8.53 3.64 -14.06
CA ALA A 135 -9.96 3.73 -13.81
C ALA A 135 -10.74 4.52 -14.88
N GLY A 136 -10.02 5.18 -15.80
CA GLY A 136 -10.48 5.70 -17.09
C GLY A 136 -11.96 6.00 -17.14
N ASN A 137 -12.35 7.24 -16.82
CA ASN A 137 -13.66 7.89 -17.02
C ASN A 137 -13.77 9.06 -16.03
N GLY A 138 -13.06 10.17 -16.31
CA GLY A 138 -13.17 11.42 -15.57
C GLY A 138 -13.08 11.31 -14.04
N TRP A 139 -13.69 12.27 -13.35
CA TRP A 139 -13.68 12.33 -11.88
C TRP A 139 -14.34 11.12 -11.20
N ALA A 140 -15.30 10.46 -11.87
CA ALA A 140 -16.01 9.31 -11.30
C ALA A 140 -15.11 8.10 -11.05
N GLY A 141 -14.21 7.78 -11.99
CA GLY A 141 -13.22 6.69 -11.83
C GLY A 141 -12.26 6.97 -10.68
N ALA A 142 -11.74 8.20 -10.61
CA ALA A 142 -10.85 8.64 -9.54
C ALA A 142 -11.52 8.53 -8.17
N PHE A 143 -12.77 9.01 -8.03
CA PHE A 143 -13.51 8.92 -6.77
C PHE A 143 -13.80 7.48 -6.34
N ALA A 144 -14.03 6.55 -7.27
CA ALA A 144 -14.20 5.14 -6.92
C ALA A 144 -12.90 4.50 -6.39
N ILE A 145 -11.75 4.77 -7.02
CA ILE A 145 -10.45 4.29 -6.51
C ILE A 145 -10.11 4.91 -5.16
N ILE A 146 -10.39 6.21 -4.97
CA ILE A 146 -10.21 6.87 -3.67
C ILE A 146 -11.14 6.25 -2.62
N GLY A 147 -12.41 6.02 -2.95
CA GLY A 147 -13.35 5.34 -2.05
C GLY A 147 -12.88 3.94 -1.66
N LEU A 148 -12.31 3.19 -2.61
CA LEU A 148 -11.73 1.88 -2.36
C LEU A 148 -10.48 1.95 -1.48
N MET A 149 -9.61 2.92 -1.72
CA MET A 149 -8.45 3.20 -0.88
C MET A 149 -8.87 3.56 0.55
N LEU A 150 -9.89 4.42 0.72
CA LEU A 150 -10.42 4.76 2.04
C LEU A 150 -11.02 3.54 2.75
N ALA A 151 -11.75 2.69 2.04
CA ALA A 151 -12.23 1.41 2.58
C ALA A 151 -11.05 0.53 3.01
N MET A 152 -9.97 0.50 2.21
CA MET A 152 -8.74 -0.22 2.57
C MET A 152 -8.06 0.37 3.80
N MET A 153 -8.06 1.69 3.98
CA MET A 153 -7.54 2.35 5.19
C MET A 153 -8.36 1.98 6.44
N VAL A 154 -9.68 1.81 6.30
CA VAL A 154 -10.53 1.27 7.37
C VAL A 154 -10.14 -0.18 7.70
N VAL A 155 -9.93 -1.04 6.69
CA VAL A 155 -9.44 -2.40 6.89
C VAL A 155 -8.10 -2.37 7.64
N THR A 156 -7.13 -1.59 7.17
CA THR A 156 -5.83 -1.43 7.85
C THR A 156 -6.00 -0.97 9.29
N PHE A 157 -6.82 0.04 9.54
CA PHE A 157 -7.12 0.51 10.89
C PHE A 157 -7.67 -0.59 11.79
N LEU A 158 -8.60 -1.42 11.29
CA LEU A 158 -9.15 -2.55 12.03
C LEU A 158 -8.08 -3.61 12.36
N PHE A 159 -7.17 -3.91 11.43
CA PHE A 159 -6.02 -4.80 11.69
C PHE A 159 -5.10 -4.25 12.79
N LEU A 160 -4.81 -2.94 12.76
CA LEU A 160 -3.99 -2.29 13.78
C LEU A 160 -4.69 -2.27 15.16
N LEU A 161 -6.01 -2.05 15.18
CA LEU A 161 -6.78 -2.07 16.42
C LEU A 161 -6.86 -3.48 17.01
N ALA A 162 -7.07 -4.47 16.14
CA ALA A 162 -7.10 -5.88 16.48
C ALA A 162 -5.70 -6.50 16.64
N SER A 163 -4.61 -5.72 16.69
CA SER A 163 -3.26 -6.29 16.66
C SER A 163 -2.97 -7.31 17.79
N PRO A 164 -3.45 -7.17 19.05
CA PRO A 164 -3.16 -8.14 20.12
C PRO A 164 -3.81 -9.51 19.89
N PRO A 165 -5.12 -9.62 19.55
CA PRO A 165 -5.68 -10.91 19.16
C PRO A 165 -5.12 -11.40 17.82
N MET A 166 -4.78 -10.51 16.88
CA MET A 166 -4.21 -10.89 15.58
C MET A 166 -2.82 -11.52 15.74
N GLU A 167 -1.96 -10.98 16.61
CA GLU A 167 -0.65 -11.55 16.95
C GLU A 167 -0.80 -12.92 17.63
N ARG A 168 -1.79 -13.11 18.50
CA ARG A 168 -2.05 -14.41 19.12
C ARG A 168 -2.61 -15.44 18.15
N LEU A 169 -3.43 -15.01 17.19
CA LEU A 169 -4.07 -15.89 16.21
C LEU A 169 -3.11 -16.32 15.09
N LEU A 170 -2.40 -15.37 14.50
CA LEU A 170 -1.50 -15.64 13.36
C LEU A 170 -0.08 -15.97 13.80
N GLY A 171 0.37 -15.41 14.92
CA GLY A 171 1.77 -15.44 15.31
C GLY A 171 2.68 -14.73 14.29
N ARG A 172 3.97 -14.69 14.60
CA ARG A 172 4.99 -14.15 13.68
C ARG A 172 5.07 -14.97 12.40
N THR A 173 5.11 -16.31 12.53
CA THR A 173 5.21 -17.23 11.39
C THR A 173 4.01 -17.16 10.47
N GLY A 174 2.77 -17.14 10.99
CA GLY A 174 1.58 -17.03 10.14
C GLY A 174 1.50 -15.70 9.41
N THR A 175 1.91 -14.61 10.07
CA THR A 175 2.02 -13.30 9.41
C THR A 175 3.02 -13.34 8.25
N ILE A 176 4.21 -13.91 8.46
CA ILE A 176 5.23 -14.07 7.40
C ILE A 176 4.69 -14.89 6.24
N VAL A 177 4.02 -16.02 6.51
CA VAL A 177 3.45 -16.88 5.47
C VAL A 177 2.39 -16.12 4.67
N ILE A 178 1.45 -15.43 5.32
CA ILE A 178 0.44 -14.64 4.62
C ILE A 178 1.07 -13.54 3.79
N THR A 179 2.00 -12.76 4.34
CA THR A 179 2.70 -11.70 3.59
C THR A 179 3.47 -12.28 2.39
N ARG A 180 4.04 -13.48 2.49
CA ARG A 180 4.66 -14.18 1.35
C ARG A 180 3.64 -14.57 0.27
N LEU A 181 2.48 -15.10 0.67
CA LEU A 181 1.39 -15.43 -0.26
C LEU A 181 0.90 -14.17 -0.99
N LEU A 182 0.69 -13.07 -0.26
CA LEU A 182 0.34 -11.79 -0.84
C LEU A 182 1.44 -11.27 -1.78
N GLY A 183 2.71 -11.47 -1.42
CA GLY A 183 3.85 -11.15 -2.28
C GLY A 183 3.80 -11.89 -3.61
N MET A 184 3.47 -13.19 -3.62
CA MET A 184 3.31 -13.94 -4.88
C MET A 184 2.17 -13.40 -5.75
N LEU A 185 1.05 -13.00 -5.14
CA LEU A 185 -0.05 -12.34 -5.86
C LEU A 185 0.39 -10.97 -6.41
N LEU A 186 1.15 -10.19 -5.64
CA LEU A 186 1.69 -8.90 -6.08
C LEU A 186 2.59 -9.08 -7.29
N ALA A 187 3.45 -10.10 -7.29
CA ALA A 187 4.33 -10.40 -8.40
C ALA A 187 3.52 -10.63 -9.68
N ALA A 188 2.47 -11.45 -9.62
CA ALA A 188 1.58 -11.67 -10.76
C ALA A 188 0.89 -10.37 -11.24
N LEU A 189 0.31 -9.59 -10.33
CA LEU A 189 -0.33 -8.31 -10.66
C LEU A 189 0.65 -7.29 -11.25
N SER A 190 1.87 -7.26 -10.74
CA SER A 190 2.92 -6.35 -11.21
C SER A 190 3.38 -6.68 -12.62
N VAL A 191 3.50 -7.98 -12.96
CA VAL A 191 3.76 -8.44 -14.32
C VAL A 191 2.60 -8.05 -15.25
N GLN A 192 1.35 -8.18 -14.78
CA GLN A 192 0.18 -7.73 -15.53
C GLN A 192 0.26 -6.23 -15.87
N PHE A 193 0.65 -5.37 -14.92
CA PHE A 193 0.85 -3.94 -15.19
C PHE A 193 1.97 -3.66 -16.19
N VAL A 194 3.06 -4.43 -16.17
CA VAL A 194 4.12 -4.31 -17.18
C VAL A 194 3.59 -4.69 -18.55
N ILE A 195 2.85 -5.81 -18.68
CA ILE A 195 2.25 -6.24 -19.94
C ILE A 195 1.28 -5.19 -20.48
N ASP A 196 0.40 -4.66 -19.63
CA ASP A 196 -0.57 -3.62 -20.01
C ASP A 196 0.12 -2.30 -20.37
N GLY A 197 1.25 -2.00 -19.73
CA GLY A 197 2.11 -0.89 -20.10
C GLY A 197 2.73 -1.07 -21.48
N VAL A 198 3.30 -2.24 -21.77
CA VAL A 198 3.89 -2.56 -23.09
C VAL A 198 2.84 -2.50 -24.19
N LYS A 199 1.67 -3.12 -24.01
CA LYS A 199 0.55 -3.01 -24.97
C LYS A 199 0.12 -1.55 -25.18
N GLY A 200 0.10 -0.76 -24.11
CA GLY A 200 -0.21 0.67 -24.18
C GLY A 200 0.79 1.52 -24.96
N THR A 201 2.00 1.01 -25.26
CA THR A 201 2.97 1.70 -26.12
C THR A 201 2.68 1.55 -27.61
N GLY A 202 1.85 0.56 -28.01
CA GLY A 202 1.61 0.21 -29.41
C GLY A 202 2.75 -0.55 -30.10
N LEU A 203 3.76 -0.99 -29.34
CA LEU A 203 4.86 -1.82 -29.85
C LEU A 203 4.45 -3.28 -30.11
N VAL A 204 3.38 -3.74 -29.44
CA VAL A 204 2.85 -5.11 -29.50
C VAL A 204 1.33 -5.08 -29.46
#